data_AF-A0A7S0F7P9-F1
#
_entry.id   AF-A0A7S0F7P9-F1
#
_cell.length_a   1.000
_cell.length_b   1.000
_cell.length_c   1.000
_cell.angle_alpha   90.00
_cell.angle_beta   90.00
_cell.angle_gamma   90.00
#
_symmetry.space_group_name_H-M   'P 1'
#
loop_
_entity.id
_entity.type
_entity.pdbx_description
1 polymer ?
#
loop_
_entity_poly.entity_id
_entity_poly.type
_entity_poly.pdbx_seq_one_letter_code
_entity_poly.pdbx_strand_id
1 'polypeptide(L)'
;APCGLFVELRVMEADAGAPGGEQRDASFGGRCRTVEERGQVACTQLRAVDFQPPGVDAPKCQVTLGGSSIEAVGPDGEYRELWARLGSTEEADYVALELQSEVPEPKSPRNGVWIFAGHRFARLVGPPRGSGLVAGTCCKSLGQ
;
A
#
# COMPACT_ATOMS: atom_id res chain seq x y z
N ALA A 1 14.11 -11.95 8.99
CA ALA A 1 12.65 -12.11 8.82
C ALA A 1 12.27 -11.51 7.48
N PRO A 2 11.38 -12.12 6.68
CA PRO A 2 10.94 -11.48 5.45
C PRO A 2 10.36 -10.11 5.79
N CYS A 3 11.03 -9.09 5.29
CA CYS A 3 10.59 -7.71 5.36
C CYS A 3 10.69 -7.19 3.92
N GLY A 4 9.68 -6.46 3.49
CA GLY A 4 9.57 -6.09 2.09
C GLY A 4 8.68 -4.90 1.87
N LEU A 5 8.73 -4.36 0.67
CA LEU A 5 7.81 -3.33 0.23
C LEU A 5 6.49 -3.97 -0.20
N PHE A 6 5.39 -3.27 0.05
CA PHE A 6 4.07 -3.65 -0.42
C PHE A 6 3.34 -2.43 -0.96
N VAL A 7 2.40 -2.69 -1.88
CA VAL A 7 1.45 -1.72 -2.39
C VAL A 7 0.09 -2.40 -2.46
N GLU A 8 -0.93 -1.73 -1.93
CA GLU A 8 -2.33 -2.07 -2.14
C GLU A 8 -2.94 -1.02 -3.08
N LEU A 9 -3.31 -1.46 -4.28
CA LEU A 9 -3.93 -0.61 -5.29
C LEU A 9 -5.44 -0.80 -5.23
N ARG A 10 -6.17 0.29 -5.00
CA ARG A 10 -7.62 0.32 -5.09
C ARG A 10 -8.01 1.01 -6.40
N VAL A 11 -8.17 0.20 -7.44
CA VAL A 11 -8.59 0.66 -8.77
C VAL A 11 -10.09 0.47 -8.88
N MET A 12 -10.83 1.57 -9.09
CA MET A 12 -12.23 1.45 -9.52
C MET A 12 -12.29 1.18 -11.02
N GLU A 13 -13.16 0.28 -11.43
CA GLU A 13 -13.61 0.26 -12.82
C GLU A 13 -14.32 1.59 -13.10
N ALA A 14 -14.02 2.18 -14.26
CA ALA A 14 -14.54 3.49 -14.63
C ALA A 14 -16.02 3.36 -15.01
N ASP A 15 -16.90 3.21 -14.02
CA ASP A 15 -18.32 3.41 -14.24
C ASP A 15 -18.57 4.89 -14.50
N ALA A 16 -18.96 5.18 -15.74
CA ALA A 16 -19.27 6.49 -16.27
C ALA A 16 -20.52 7.07 -15.58
N GLY A 17 -20.38 7.61 -14.38
CA GLY A 17 -21.48 8.34 -13.73
C GLY A 17 -21.39 8.60 -12.23
N ALA A 18 -20.46 8.00 -11.49
CA ALA A 18 -20.34 8.25 -10.05
C ALA A 18 -19.55 9.54 -9.76
N PRO A 19 -19.94 10.36 -8.75
CA PRO A 19 -19.22 11.57 -8.39
C PRO A 19 -17.79 11.23 -8.00
N GLY A 20 -16.86 11.63 -8.87
CA GLY A 20 -15.44 11.29 -8.81
C GLY A 20 -14.69 12.17 -7.82
N GLY A 21 -13.92 11.54 -6.94
CA GLY A 21 -12.91 12.23 -6.15
C GLY A 21 -12.39 11.38 -4.99
N GLU A 22 -13.26 11.07 -4.04
CA GLU A 22 -12.80 10.72 -2.67
C GLU A 22 -12.29 9.29 -2.51
N GLN A 23 -12.71 8.36 -3.38
CA GLN A 23 -12.47 6.94 -3.18
C GLN A 23 -11.32 6.38 -4.06
N ARG A 24 -10.74 7.23 -4.92
CA ARG A 24 -9.50 6.94 -5.68
C ARG A 24 -8.25 7.03 -4.79
N ASP A 25 -8.36 7.71 -3.66
CA ASP A 25 -7.26 7.94 -2.74
C ASP A 25 -7.02 6.77 -1.78
N ALA A 26 -7.81 5.70 -1.81
CA ALA A 26 -7.67 4.61 -0.83
C ALA A 26 -6.49 3.65 -1.08
N SER A 27 -5.63 3.90 -2.07
CA SER A 27 -4.43 3.09 -2.31
C SER A 27 -3.32 3.45 -1.30
N PHE A 28 -2.67 2.46 -0.73
CA PHE A 28 -1.61 2.69 0.26
C PHE A 28 -0.46 1.70 0.10
N GLY A 29 0.66 1.98 0.74
CA GLY A 29 1.85 1.16 0.61
C GLY A 29 2.97 1.58 1.53
N GLY A 30 4.00 0.76 1.60
CA GLY A 30 5.13 0.97 2.50
C GLY A 30 5.84 -0.33 2.79
N ARG A 31 6.23 -0.53 4.06
CA ARG A 31 6.99 -1.69 4.49
C ARG A 31 6.10 -2.66 5.24
N CYS A 32 6.22 -3.96 4.94
CA CYS A 32 5.60 -5.02 5.70
C CYS A 32 6.66 -5.74 6.52
N ARG A 33 6.38 -5.93 7.82
CA ARG A 33 7.17 -6.78 8.70
C ARG A 33 6.41 -8.07 8.97
N THR A 34 7.05 -9.20 8.75
CA THR A 34 6.46 -10.51 9.07
C THR A 34 7.12 -11.15 10.27
N VAL A 35 6.33 -11.78 11.13
CA VAL A 35 6.78 -12.63 12.25
C VAL A 35 6.08 -13.97 12.12
N GLU A 36 6.83 -15.07 12.26
CA GLU A 36 6.23 -16.40 12.26
C GLU A 36 5.82 -16.76 13.69
N GLU A 37 4.53 -17.09 13.88
CA GLU A 37 3.96 -17.50 15.16
C GLU A 37 3.10 -18.75 14.95
N ARG A 38 3.50 -19.87 15.56
CA ARG A 38 2.72 -21.13 15.58
C ARG A 38 2.32 -21.64 14.17
N GLY A 39 3.20 -21.47 13.17
CA GLY A 39 2.95 -21.91 11.79
C GLY A 39 2.09 -20.95 10.96
N GLN A 40 1.71 -19.81 11.52
CA GLN A 40 1.09 -18.70 10.80
C GLN A 40 2.08 -17.54 10.69
N VAL A 41 1.93 -16.72 9.64
CA VAL A 41 2.76 -15.53 9.47
C VAL A 41 1.94 -14.31 9.86
N ALA A 42 2.32 -13.63 10.94
CA ALA A 42 1.74 -12.36 11.32
C ALA A 42 2.41 -11.23 10.52
N CYS A 43 1.63 -10.46 9.79
CA CYS A 43 2.06 -9.30 9.02
C CYS A 43 1.67 -8.01 9.74
N THR A 44 2.61 -7.08 9.89
CA THR A 44 2.36 -5.71 10.34
C THR A 44 2.74 -4.74 9.23
N GLN A 45 1.81 -3.87 8.85
CA GLN A 45 1.98 -2.91 7.76
C GLN A 45 2.40 -1.53 8.31
N LEU A 46 3.59 -1.09 7.92
CA LEU A 46 4.08 0.28 8.14
C LEU A 46 3.82 1.09 6.87
N ARG A 47 2.67 1.75 6.82
CA ARG A 47 2.23 2.52 5.66
C ARG A 47 3.01 3.84 5.57
N ALA A 48 3.88 3.94 4.57
CA ALA A 48 4.68 5.13 4.29
C ALA A 48 3.95 6.12 3.37
N VAL A 49 3.03 5.59 2.57
CA VAL A 49 2.06 6.34 1.78
C VAL A 49 0.68 5.80 2.11
N ASP A 50 -0.17 6.65 2.70
CA ASP A 50 -1.56 6.37 3.02
C ASP A 50 -2.33 7.70 2.89
N PHE A 51 -3.54 7.65 2.36
CA PHE A 51 -4.41 8.82 2.24
C PHE A 51 -5.59 8.76 3.22
N GLN A 52 -5.68 7.68 4.01
CA GLN A 52 -6.56 7.61 5.16
C GLN A 52 -5.91 8.31 6.37
N PRO A 53 -6.71 8.84 7.31
CA PRO A 53 -6.18 9.37 8.56
C PRO A 53 -5.35 8.32 9.31
N PRO A 54 -4.26 8.72 10.00
CA PRO A 54 -3.45 7.78 10.76
C PRO A 54 -4.28 7.10 11.85
N GLY A 55 -4.31 5.77 11.83
CA GLY A 55 -4.86 4.96 12.92
C GLY A 55 -3.94 4.96 14.15
N VAL A 56 -4.50 4.64 15.32
CA VAL A 56 -3.72 4.51 16.57
C VAL A 56 -2.76 3.32 16.49
N ASP A 57 -3.18 2.26 15.81
CA ASP A 57 -2.41 1.02 15.63
C ASP A 57 -2.03 0.80 14.17
N ALA A 58 -0.83 0.24 13.96
CA ALA A 58 -0.42 -0.23 12.65
C ALA A 58 -1.31 -1.43 12.24
N PRO A 59 -1.87 -1.45 11.01
CA PRO A 59 -2.69 -2.56 10.54
C PRO A 59 -1.94 -3.89 10.60
N LYS A 60 -2.62 -4.92 11.09
CA LYS A 60 -2.10 -6.28 11.23
C LYS A 60 -3.00 -7.28 10.54
N CYS A 61 -2.42 -8.35 10.03
CA CYS A 61 -3.18 -9.52 9.57
C CYS A 61 -2.38 -10.79 9.81
N GLN A 62 -3.07 -11.92 9.93
CA GLN A 62 -2.46 -13.24 9.88
C GLN A 62 -2.58 -13.78 8.46
N VAL A 63 -1.48 -14.28 7.90
CA VAL A 63 -1.45 -14.89 6.58
C VAL A 63 -1.09 -16.36 6.64
N THR A 64 -1.80 -17.14 5.84
CA THR A 64 -1.53 -18.56 5.58
C THR A 64 -1.09 -18.69 4.13
N LEU A 65 0.11 -19.24 3.91
CA LEU A 65 0.70 -19.38 2.59
C LEU A 65 0.31 -20.74 1.99
N GLY A 66 -0.38 -20.71 0.85
CA GLY A 66 -0.62 -21.86 0.00
C GLY A 66 0.31 -21.86 -1.23
N GLY A 67 0.31 -22.96 -2.00
CA GLY A 67 1.14 -23.08 -3.21
C GLY A 67 0.78 -22.05 -4.28
N SER A 68 -0.51 -21.82 -4.53
CA SER A 68 -1.04 -20.91 -5.55
C SER A 68 -1.91 -19.78 -4.98
N SER A 69 -1.99 -19.66 -3.66
CA SER A 69 -2.85 -18.67 -2.99
C SER A 69 -2.28 -18.24 -1.65
N ILE A 70 -2.77 -17.11 -1.14
CA ILE A 70 -2.54 -16.63 0.22
C ILE A 70 -3.90 -16.34 0.83
N GLU A 71 -4.12 -16.80 2.04
CA GLU A 71 -5.27 -16.39 2.84
C GLU A 71 -4.82 -15.36 3.87
N ALA A 72 -5.53 -14.24 3.98
CA ALA A 72 -5.28 -13.18 4.94
C ALA A 72 -6.51 -13.01 5.86
N VAL A 73 -6.27 -12.94 7.17
CA VAL A 73 -7.30 -12.76 8.19
C VAL A 73 -6.97 -11.52 9.01
N GLY A 74 -7.93 -10.61 9.13
CA GLY A 74 -7.80 -9.39 9.92
C GLY A 74 -7.69 -9.64 11.42
N PRO A 75 -7.38 -8.59 12.21
CA PRO A 75 -7.42 -8.66 13.66
C PRO A 75 -8.79 -9.14 14.15
N ASP A 76 -8.80 -10.00 15.16
CA ASP A 76 -10.03 -10.57 15.75
C ASP A 76 -10.98 -11.25 14.74
N GLY A 77 -10.50 -11.58 13.53
CA GLY A 77 -11.30 -12.21 12.49
C GLY A 77 -12.30 -11.27 11.81
N GLU A 78 -12.10 -9.95 11.88
CA GLU A 78 -13.02 -8.96 11.31
C GLU A 78 -13.24 -9.12 9.79
N TYR A 79 -12.24 -9.62 9.07
CA TYR A 79 -12.31 -9.96 7.66
C TYR A 79 -11.48 -11.20 7.34
N ARG A 80 -11.79 -11.82 6.20
CA ARG A 80 -11.03 -12.93 5.61
C ARG A 80 -10.98 -12.75 4.10
N GLU A 81 -9.79 -12.82 3.54
CA GLU A 81 -9.52 -12.60 2.13
C GLU A 81 -8.72 -13.77 1.56
N LEU A 82 -9.06 -14.18 0.33
CA LEU A 82 -8.33 -15.20 -0.42
C LEU A 82 -7.73 -14.57 -1.67
N TRP A 83 -6.40 -14.62 -1.77
CA TRP A 83 -5.61 -14.00 -2.83
C TRP A 83 -5.02 -15.09 -3.72
N ALA A 84 -5.38 -15.10 -5.01
CA ALA A 84 -4.80 -16.01 -5.98
C ALA A 84 -3.46 -15.47 -6.50
N ARG A 85 -2.48 -16.36 -6.68
CA ARG A 85 -1.20 -16.01 -7.32
C ARG A 85 -1.44 -15.77 -8.80
N LEU A 86 -0.97 -14.62 -9.29
CA LEU A 86 -1.04 -14.28 -10.70
C LEU A 86 0.28 -14.65 -11.40
N GLY A 87 0.23 -15.48 -12.45
CA GLY A 87 1.42 -15.92 -13.20
C GLY A 87 2.25 -17.01 -12.51
N SER A 88 3.31 -17.49 -13.18
CA SER A 88 4.25 -18.47 -12.62
C SER A 88 5.34 -17.77 -11.79
N THR A 89 5.89 -18.47 -10.79
CA THR A 89 7.04 -17.98 -10.00
C THR A 89 8.38 -18.11 -10.71
N GLU A 90 8.43 -18.88 -11.78
CA GLU A 90 9.68 -19.23 -12.44
C GLU A 90 10.16 -18.13 -13.41
N GLU A 91 9.31 -17.15 -13.71
CA GLU A 91 9.57 -16.11 -14.72
C GLU A 91 9.62 -14.68 -14.16
N ALA A 92 9.50 -14.49 -12.85
CA ALA A 92 9.36 -13.16 -12.26
C ALA A 92 10.67 -12.66 -11.65
N ASP A 93 11.39 -11.81 -12.39
CA ASP A 93 12.35 -10.90 -11.77
C ASP A 93 11.59 -9.89 -10.90
N TYR A 94 12.04 -9.71 -9.66
CA TYR A 94 11.47 -8.75 -8.71
C TYR A 94 12.40 -7.57 -8.52
N VAL A 95 11.87 -6.36 -8.74
CA VAL A 95 12.60 -5.10 -8.48
C VAL A 95 11.75 -4.23 -7.58
N ALA A 96 12.35 -3.69 -6.52
CA ALA A 96 11.67 -2.81 -5.58
C ALA A 96 12.51 -1.54 -5.36
N LEU A 97 11.90 -0.37 -5.53
CA LEU A 97 12.56 0.94 -5.49
C LEU A 97 11.86 1.85 -4.48
N GLU A 98 12.64 2.66 -3.77
CA GLU A 98 12.15 3.78 -2.95
C GLU A 98 12.54 5.10 -3.61
N LEU A 99 11.65 6.09 -3.53
CA LEU A 99 11.93 7.44 -4.02
C LEU A 99 13.05 8.08 -3.19
N GLN A 100 14.16 8.45 -3.85
CA GLN A 100 15.32 9.05 -3.20
C GLN A 100 15.36 10.58 -3.31
N SER A 101 14.97 11.12 -4.47
CA SER A 101 15.01 12.56 -4.74
C SER A 101 14.06 12.92 -5.88
N GLU A 102 13.76 14.22 -5.98
CA GLU A 102 12.88 14.78 -6.99
C GLU A 102 13.43 16.11 -7.51
N VAL A 103 13.12 16.44 -8.77
CA VAL A 103 13.48 17.72 -9.39
C VAL A 103 12.23 18.34 -10.04
N PRO A 104 11.84 19.57 -9.69
CA PRO A 104 12.46 20.42 -8.66
C PRO A 104 12.34 19.80 -7.26
N GLU A 105 13.31 20.10 -6.40
CA GLU A 105 13.31 19.56 -5.05
C GLU A 105 12.10 20.11 -4.27
N PRO A 106 11.23 19.23 -3.73
CA PRO A 106 10.08 19.69 -2.96
C PRO A 106 10.56 20.27 -1.64
N LYS A 107 9.82 21.25 -1.10
CA LYS A 107 10.09 21.82 0.23
C LYS A 107 10.09 20.77 1.36
N SER A 108 9.53 19.59 1.12
CA SER A 108 9.63 18.44 2.02
C SER A 108 9.67 17.16 1.21
N PRO A 109 10.54 16.20 1.57
CA PRO A 109 10.63 14.92 0.88
C PRO A 109 9.30 14.16 0.87
N ARG A 110 9.01 13.48 -0.24
CA ARG A 110 7.88 12.56 -0.35
C ARG A 110 8.36 11.12 -0.25
N ASN A 111 7.48 10.25 0.23
CA ASN A 111 7.68 8.82 0.13
C ASN A 111 7.11 8.31 -1.20
N GLY A 112 7.82 7.39 -1.84
CA GLY A 112 7.33 6.70 -3.01
C GLY A 112 7.93 5.30 -3.08
N VAL A 113 7.13 4.36 -3.58
CA VAL A 113 7.50 2.97 -3.78
C VAL A 113 7.18 2.55 -5.20
N TRP A 114 8.04 1.73 -5.79
CA TRP A 114 7.82 1.14 -7.10
C TRP A 114 8.22 -0.32 -7.07
N ILE A 115 7.28 -1.22 -7.35
CA ILE A 115 7.48 -2.67 -7.34
C ILE A 115 7.24 -3.21 -8.75
N PHE A 116 8.17 -4.04 -9.23
CA PHE A 116 8.07 -4.81 -10.46
C PHE A 116 8.08 -6.30 -10.12
N ALA A 117 7.25 -7.06 -10.83
CA ALA A 117 7.21 -8.52 -10.82
C ALA A 117 7.03 -9.00 -12.26
N GLY A 118 8.14 -9.31 -12.94
CA GLY A 118 8.17 -9.56 -14.38
C GLY A 118 7.63 -8.35 -15.17
N HIS A 119 6.59 -8.56 -15.97
CA HIS A 119 5.93 -7.51 -16.77
C HIS A 119 4.89 -6.68 -16.01
N ARG A 120 4.63 -6.99 -14.73
CA ARG A 120 3.67 -6.24 -13.91
C ARG A 120 4.40 -5.28 -13.00
N PHE A 121 3.83 -4.09 -12.82
CA PHE A 121 4.38 -3.11 -11.89
C PHE A 121 3.29 -2.31 -11.20
N ALA A 122 3.63 -1.82 -10.00
CA ALA A 122 2.81 -0.89 -9.23
C ALA A 122 3.70 0.23 -8.72
N ARG A 123 3.27 1.48 -8.92
CA ARG A 123 3.94 2.68 -8.41
C ARG A 123 2.97 3.44 -7.53
N LEU A 124 3.42 3.78 -6.33
CA LEU A 124 2.68 4.61 -5.40
C LEU A 124 3.58 5.74 -4.93
N VAL A 125 3.08 6.98 -4.98
CA VAL A 125 3.81 8.16 -4.52
C VAL A 125 2.86 8.98 -3.65
N GLY A 126 3.36 9.41 -2.49
CA GLY A 126 2.58 10.27 -1.60
C GLY A 126 2.18 11.60 -2.26
N PRO A 127 1.07 12.21 -1.82
CA PRO A 127 0.65 13.50 -2.34
C PRO A 127 1.71 14.57 -2.05
N PRO A 128 1.82 15.64 -2.85
CA PRO A 128 2.50 16.84 -2.44
C PRO A 128 2.01 17.30 -1.05
N ARG A 129 2.91 17.79 -0.19
CA ARG A 129 2.47 18.38 1.09
C ARG A 129 1.47 19.51 0.85
N GLY A 130 0.43 19.57 1.69
CA GLY A 130 -0.66 20.54 1.55
C GLY A 130 -1.78 20.09 0.59
N SER A 131 -1.61 18.94 -0.08
CA SER A 131 -2.66 18.33 -0.91
C SER A 131 -3.21 17.05 -0.25
N GLY A 132 -4.41 16.65 -0.64
CA GLY A 132 -5.16 15.53 -0.05
C GLY A 132 -6.34 15.99 0.81
N LEU A 133 -7.28 15.07 1.07
CA LEU A 133 -8.56 15.33 1.74
C LEU A 133 -8.42 16.07 3.08
N VAL A 134 -7.43 15.73 3.89
CA VAL A 134 -7.21 16.34 5.21
C VAL A 134 -6.50 17.70 5.10
N ALA A 135 -5.42 17.79 4.32
CA ALA A 135 -4.62 19.02 4.22
C ALA A 135 -5.32 20.12 3.40
N GLY A 136 -6.04 19.77 2.33
CA GLY A 136 -6.75 20.72 1.48
C GLY A 136 -8.04 21.27 2.08
N THR A 137 -8.72 20.49 2.93
CA THR A 137 -10.07 20.82 3.42
C THR A 137 -10.08 21.32 4.87
N CYS A 138 -9.25 20.73 5.75
CA CYS A 138 -9.22 21.07 7.19
C CYS A 138 -8.07 22.00 7.60
N CYS A 139 -7.08 22.22 6.72
CA CYS A 139 -5.87 22.99 7.05
C CYS A 139 -5.52 24.04 5.99
N LYS A 140 -6.47 24.92 5.64
CA LYS A 140 -6.20 26.05 4.72
C LYS A 140 -5.02 26.94 5.16
N SER A 141 -4.71 26.99 6.46
CA SER A 141 -3.52 27.68 7.01
C SER A 141 -2.19 26.97 6.75
N LEU A 142 -2.22 25.75 6.23
CA LEU A 142 -1.05 24.98 5.76
C LEU A 142 -1.00 24.89 4.22
N GLY A 143 -1.97 25.51 3.53
CA GLY A 143 -1.92 25.72 2.09
C GLY A 143 -0.78 26.65 1.74
N GLN A 144 0.03 26.26 0.75
CA GLN A 144 1.07 27.11 0.19
C GLN A 144 0.51 28.03 -0.88
#